data_AF-A0A9W6MMI6-F1
#
_entry.id   AF-A0A9W6MMI6-F1
#
_cell.length_a   1.000
_cell.length_b   1.000
_cell.length_c   1.000
_cell.angle_alpha   90.00
_cell.angle_beta   90.00
_cell.angle_gamma   90.00
#
_symmetry.space_group_name_H-M   'P 1'
#
loop_
_entity.id
_entity.type
_entity.pdbx_description
1 polymer ?
#
loop_
_entity_poly.entity_id
_entity_poly.type
_entity_poly.pdbx_seq_one_letter_code
_entity_poly.pdbx_strand_id
1 'polypeptide(L)'
;MTAPELPTDLRRLRVLLVDDNAALRGALRVSLNAFGCAQVIEADTVDRALDVLASRPVDLVITDWKMQPRDGLDFVRTLRRKPASPTAFIPVIMLSGYSDRQRIAEATAAGVDTFLVKPFTAASLAGALDETLSRFSGHADAGHAAHSPAN
;
A
#
# COMPACT_ATOMS: atom_id res chain seq x y z
N MET A 1 10.71 -7.02 18.15
CA MET A 1 10.19 -5.81 17.49
C MET A 1 8.91 -6.23 16.81
N THR A 2 7.77 -5.65 17.20
CA THR A 2 6.42 -6.03 16.74
C THR A 2 6.06 -5.30 15.46
N ALA A 3 5.18 -5.89 14.64
CA ALA A 3 4.65 -5.22 13.46
C ALA A 3 3.93 -3.91 13.85
N PRO A 4 3.98 -2.86 13.01
CA PRO A 4 3.27 -1.62 13.29
C PRO A 4 1.76 -1.89 13.28
N GLU A 5 1.07 -1.43 14.32
CA GLU A 5 -0.40 -1.39 14.34
C GLU A 5 -0.86 -0.20 13.51
N LEU A 6 -1.67 -0.46 12.49
CA LEU A 6 -2.24 0.62 11.68
C LEU A 6 -3.34 1.36 12.45
N PRO A 7 -3.47 2.69 12.27
CA PRO A 7 -4.57 3.44 12.85
C PRO A 7 -5.93 2.93 12.34
N THR A 8 -6.88 2.71 13.24
CA THR A 8 -8.27 2.37 12.90
C THR A 8 -9.03 3.56 12.28
N ASP A 9 -8.61 4.80 12.58
CA ASP A 9 -9.12 6.02 11.95
C ASP A 9 -8.30 6.36 10.70
N LEU A 10 -8.92 6.20 9.52
CA LEU A 10 -8.31 6.50 8.22
C LEU A 10 -7.80 7.94 8.12
N ARG A 11 -8.35 8.89 8.87
CA ARG A 11 -7.89 10.29 8.87
C ARG A 11 -6.48 10.44 9.44
N ARG A 12 -6.03 9.47 10.24
CA ARG A 12 -4.68 9.41 10.84
C ARG A 12 -3.72 8.55 10.03
N LEU A 13 -4.21 7.77 9.07
CA LEU A 13 -3.40 6.88 8.24
C LEU A 13 -2.53 7.71 7.28
N ARG A 14 -1.20 7.62 7.46
CA ARG A 14 -0.21 8.30 6.60
C ARG A 14 0.14 7.40 5.43
N VAL A 15 -0.39 7.73 4.26
CA VAL A 15 -0.19 6.96 3.03
C VAL A 15 0.90 7.61 2.19
N LEU A 16 1.94 6.88 1.85
CA LEU A 16 2.93 7.26 0.85
C LEU A 16 2.54 6.65 -0.49
N LEU A 17 2.20 7.49 -1.45
CA LEU A 17 1.90 7.13 -2.83
C LEU A 17 3.12 7.34 -3.72
N VAL A 18 3.62 6.26 -4.33
CA VAL A 18 4.81 6.24 -5.18
C VAL A 18 4.44 5.76 -6.58
N ASP A 19 4.41 6.66 -7.54
CA ASP A 19 4.07 6.34 -8.94
C ASP A 19 4.67 7.46 -9.81
N ASP A 20 5.24 7.18 -10.97
CA ASP A 20 5.83 8.22 -11.83
C ASP A 20 4.77 8.99 -12.65
N ASN A 21 3.57 8.43 -12.79
CA ASN A 21 2.45 9.03 -13.51
C ASN A 21 1.64 9.99 -12.63
N ALA A 22 1.79 11.29 -12.87
CA ALA A 22 1.08 12.34 -12.13
C ALA A 22 -0.45 12.25 -12.20
N ALA A 23 -1.02 11.81 -13.34
CA ALA A 23 -2.47 11.67 -13.49
C ALA A 23 -3.01 10.52 -12.61
N LEU A 24 -2.28 9.40 -12.57
CA LEU A 24 -2.63 8.28 -11.71
C LEU A 24 -2.48 8.63 -10.23
N ARG A 25 -1.40 9.34 -9.85
CA ARG A 25 -1.25 9.87 -8.49
C ARG A 25 -2.42 10.76 -8.08
N GLY A 26 -2.83 11.67 -8.96
CA GLY A 26 -3.98 12.55 -8.74
C GLY A 26 -5.28 11.78 -8.52
N ALA A 27 -5.57 10.79 -9.38
CA ALA A 27 -6.76 9.95 -9.27
C ALA A 27 -6.78 9.15 -7.95
N LEU A 28 -5.65 8.51 -7.61
CA LEU A 28 -5.49 7.76 -6.36
C LEU A 28 -5.67 8.66 -5.14
N ARG A 29 -5.05 9.84 -5.14
CA ARG A 29 -5.22 10.81 -4.04
C ARG A 29 -6.68 11.22 -3.88
N VAL A 30 -7.42 11.47 -4.96
CA VAL A 30 -8.85 11.80 -4.89
C VAL A 30 -9.64 10.63 -4.29
N SER A 31 -9.40 9.40 -4.73
CA SER A 31 -10.07 8.21 -4.18
C SER A 31 -9.73 7.99 -2.70
N LEU A 32 -8.46 8.08 -2.32
CA LEU A 32 -8.02 7.94 -0.93
C LEU A 32 -8.67 8.99 -0.01
N ASN A 33 -8.74 10.26 -0.46
CA ASN A 33 -9.42 11.31 0.28
C ASN A 33 -10.92 11.04 0.42
N ALA A 34 -11.58 10.52 -0.62
CA ALA A 34 -12.98 10.14 -0.56
C ALA A 34 -13.24 9.00 0.45
N PHE A 35 -12.26 8.13 0.68
CA PHE A 35 -12.31 7.09 1.72
C PHE A 35 -11.97 7.62 3.12
N GLY A 36 -11.58 8.89 3.25
CA GLY A 36 -11.21 9.50 4.53
C GLY A 36 -9.71 9.47 4.85
N CYS A 37 -8.87 8.97 3.95
CA CYS A 37 -7.41 9.04 4.07
C CYS A 37 -6.93 10.46 3.75
N ALA A 38 -6.85 11.31 4.77
CA ALA A 38 -6.50 12.73 4.61
C ALA A 38 -4.99 12.98 4.48
N GLN A 39 -4.15 12.05 4.95
CA GLN A 39 -2.69 12.22 5.00
C GLN A 39 -1.99 11.46 3.88
N VAL A 40 -2.16 11.94 2.64
CA VAL A 40 -1.50 11.37 1.45
C VAL A 40 -0.23 12.17 1.14
N ILE A 41 0.91 11.49 1.13
CA ILE A 41 2.21 12.02 0.71
C ILE A 41 2.52 11.42 -0.66
N GLU A 42 2.89 12.23 -1.64
CA GLU A 42 3.22 11.78 -2.98
C GLU A 42 4.74 11.77 -3.20
N ALA A 43 5.22 10.76 -3.91
CA ALA A 43 6.56 10.67 -4.49
C ALA A 43 6.45 10.21 -5.95
N ASP A 44 7.18 10.88 -6.83
CA ASP A 44 7.24 10.56 -8.26
C ASP A 44 8.34 9.56 -8.62
N THR A 45 9.23 9.26 -7.66
CA THR A 45 10.41 8.43 -7.85
C THR A 45 10.72 7.66 -6.57
N VAL A 46 11.44 6.54 -6.72
CA VAL A 46 11.92 5.72 -5.59
C VAL A 46 12.79 6.52 -4.63
N ASP A 47 13.67 7.38 -5.15
CA ASP A 47 14.60 8.14 -4.30
C ASP A 47 13.83 9.17 -3.45
N ARG A 48 12.82 9.84 -4.03
CA ARG A 48 11.92 10.73 -3.26
C ARG A 48 11.11 9.97 -2.22
N ALA A 49 10.67 8.75 -2.53
CA ALA A 49 9.97 7.90 -1.56
C ALA A 49 10.89 7.52 -0.38
N LEU A 50 12.17 7.22 -0.65
CA LEU A 50 13.15 6.94 0.39
C LEU A 50 13.46 8.17 1.25
N ASP A 51 13.58 9.36 0.65
CA ASP A 51 13.75 10.62 1.39
C ASP A 51 12.56 10.88 2.33
N VAL A 52 11.33 10.65 1.84
CA VAL A 52 10.12 10.75 2.66
C VAL A 52 10.17 9.77 3.83
N LEU A 53 10.48 8.50 3.58
CA LEU A 53 10.56 7.48 4.63
C LEU A 53 11.66 7.77 5.66
N ALA A 54 12.71 8.50 5.29
CA ALA A 54 13.74 8.94 6.21
C ALA A 54 13.34 10.17 7.03
N SER A 55 12.48 11.05 6.48
CA SER A 55 12.16 12.34 7.10
C SER A 55 10.88 12.34 7.93
N ARG A 56 9.95 11.44 7.66
CA ARG A 56 8.61 11.46 8.27
C ARG A 56 8.04 10.05 8.43
N PRO A 57 7.18 9.83 9.43
CA PRO A 57 6.54 8.55 9.62
C PRO A 57 5.51 8.27 8.52
N VAL A 58 5.43 7.01 8.09
CA VAL A 58 4.51 6.50 7.06
C VAL A 58 3.94 5.19 7.59
N ASP A 59 2.62 5.01 7.44
CA ASP A 59 1.90 3.82 7.92
C ASP A 59 1.65 2.83 6.79
N LEU A 60 1.44 3.32 5.56
CA LEU A 60 1.12 2.50 4.39
C LEU A 60 1.85 3.04 3.17
N VAL A 61 2.39 2.15 2.34
CA VAL A 61 2.94 2.48 1.03
C VAL A 61 2.04 1.92 -0.06
N ILE A 62 1.69 2.76 -1.03
CA ILE A 62 1.09 2.34 -2.30
C ILE A 62 2.09 2.67 -3.39
N THR A 63 2.62 1.67 -4.10
CA THR A 63 3.67 1.88 -5.11
C THR A 63 3.29 1.24 -6.44
N ASP A 64 3.63 1.89 -7.56
CA ASP A 64 3.58 1.24 -8.86
C ASP A 64 4.73 0.26 -9.03
N TRP A 65 4.46 -0.86 -9.69
CA TRP A 65 5.50 -1.80 -10.06
C TRP A 65 6.47 -1.15 -11.04
N LYS A 66 5.93 -0.58 -12.12
CA LYS A 66 6.74 -0.04 -13.22
C LYS A 66 6.97 1.44 -13.02
N MET A 67 8.17 1.79 -12.57
CA MET A 67 8.61 3.17 -12.49
C MET A 67 10.01 3.29 -13.10
N GLN A 68 10.32 4.47 -13.62
CA GLN A 68 11.68 4.82 -14.04
C GLN A 68 12.25 5.94 -13.17
N PRO A 69 13.58 5.95 -12.92
CA PRO A 69 14.61 5.02 -13.40
C PRO A 69 14.69 3.69 -12.62
N ARG A 70 14.01 3.60 -11.46
CA ARG A 70 14.00 2.41 -10.60
C ARG A 70 12.58 1.92 -10.44
N ASP A 71 12.39 0.61 -10.56
CA ASP A 71 11.07 -0.02 -10.41
C ASP A 71 10.65 -0.14 -8.94
N GLY A 72 9.33 -0.21 -8.70
CA GLY A 72 8.78 -0.29 -7.35
C GLY A 72 9.07 -1.62 -6.65
N LEU A 73 9.35 -2.69 -7.39
CA LEU A 73 9.70 -3.97 -6.79
C LEU A 73 11.08 -3.89 -6.11
N ASP A 74 12.07 -3.27 -6.75
CA ASP A 74 13.38 -3.03 -6.15
C ASP A 74 13.30 -2.05 -4.97
N PHE A 75 12.39 -1.08 -5.02
CA PHE A 75 12.08 -0.24 -3.87
C PHE A 75 11.60 -1.08 -2.67
N VAL A 76 10.63 -1.98 -2.85
CA VAL A 76 10.17 -2.88 -1.77
C VAL A 76 11.31 -3.76 -1.26
N ARG A 77 12.10 -4.36 -2.16
CA ARG A 77 13.31 -5.12 -1.75
C ARG A 77 14.25 -4.27 -0.90
N THR A 78 14.43 -3.00 -1.25
CA THR A 78 15.27 -2.06 -0.49
C THR A 78 14.72 -1.82 0.92
N LEU A 79 13.39 -1.69 1.07
CA LEU A 79 12.74 -1.56 2.38
C LEU A 79 12.96 -2.80 3.25
N ARG A 80 12.80 -3.99 2.69
CA ARG A 80 12.93 -5.26 3.43
C ARG A 80 14.39 -5.63 3.75
N ARG A 81 15.39 -5.11 3.03
CA ARG A 81 16.82 -5.35 3.28
C ARG A 81 17.34 -4.75 4.60
N LYS A 82 16.58 -3.86 5.26
CA LYS A 82 16.96 -3.23 6.54
C LYS A 82 16.05 -3.71 7.67
N PRO A 83 16.12 -4.98 8.11
CA PRO A 83 15.15 -5.57 9.05
C PRO A 83 15.13 -4.91 10.44
N ALA A 84 16.20 -4.20 10.82
CA ALA A 84 16.22 -3.39 12.05
C ALA A 84 15.52 -2.02 11.91
N SER A 85 15.16 -1.61 10.70
CA SER A 85 14.46 -0.36 10.43
C SER A 85 12.94 -0.54 10.58
N PRO A 86 12.22 0.39 11.22
CA PRO A 86 10.75 0.39 11.24
C PRO A 86 10.14 0.32 9.84
N THR A 87 10.82 0.90 8.84
CA THR A 87 10.38 0.91 7.44
C THR A 87 10.28 -0.50 6.83
N ALA A 88 11.01 -1.48 7.36
CA ALA A 88 10.95 -2.86 6.86
C ALA A 88 9.61 -3.54 7.13
N PHE A 89 8.80 -3.00 8.05
CA PHE A 89 7.51 -3.55 8.45
C PHE A 89 6.31 -2.75 7.94
N ILE A 90 6.55 -1.65 7.21
CA ILE A 90 5.46 -0.87 6.62
C ILE A 90 4.76 -1.75 5.57
N PRO A 91 3.42 -1.90 5.66
CA PRO A 91 2.63 -2.60 4.66
C PRO A 91 2.73 -1.94 3.28
N VAL A 92 2.80 -2.76 2.24
CA VAL A 92 2.91 -2.31 0.85
C VAL A 92 1.77 -2.87 0.00
N ILE A 93 1.02 -1.96 -0.63
CA ILE A 93 0.11 -2.25 -1.74
C ILE A 93 0.86 -1.98 -3.05
N MET A 94 1.04 -3.02 -3.87
CA MET A 94 1.67 -2.90 -5.19
C MET A 94 0.61 -2.72 -6.27
N LEU A 95 0.68 -1.63 -7.02
CA LEU A 95 -0.09 -1.44 -8.25
C LEU A 95 0.64 -2.15 -9.39
N SER A 96 -0.06 -2.98 -10.16
CA SER A 96 0.57 -3.77 -11.22
C SER A 96 -0.30 -3.85 -12.45
N GLY A 97 0.25 -3.60 -13.63
CA GLY A 97 -0.40 -3.94 -14.91
C GLY A 97 -0.34 -5.43 -15.25
N TYR A 98 0.28 -6.24 -14.38
CA TYR A 98 0.49 -7.66 -14.59
C TYR A 98 -0.41 -8.50 -13.71
N SER A 99 -1.02 -9.51 -14.33
CA SER A 99 -1.89 -10.51 -13.69
C SER A 99 -1.30 -11.93 -13.73
N ASP A 100 -0.10 -12.11 -14.29
CA ASP A 100 0.51 -13.43 -14.38
C ASP A 100 1.04 -13.91 -13.01
N ARG A 101 0.86 -15.21 -12.76
CA ARG A 101 1.17 -15.85 -11.48
C ARG A 101 2.66 -15.74 -11.11
N GLN A 102 3.55 -15.71 -12.09
CA GLN A 102 4.99 -15.66 -11.85
C GLN A 102 5.41 -14.32 -11.24
N ARG A 103 4.91 -13.20 -11.78
CA ARG A 103 5.18 -11.87 -11.20
C ARG A 103 4.53 -11.68 -9.84
N ILE A 104 3.31 -12.19 -9.65
CA ILE A 104 2.68 -12.16 -8.32
C ILE A 104 3.59 -12.87 -7.31
N ALA A 105 4.06 -14.07 -7.64
CA ALA A 105 4.99 -14.82 -6.77
C ALA A 105 6.30 -14.06 -6.51
N GLU A 106 6.88 -13.41 -7.53
CA GLU A 106 8.08 -12.60 -7.38
C GLU A 106 7.89 -11.44 -6.39
N ALA A 107 6.77 -10.74 -6.49
CA ALA A 107 6.50 -9.61 -5.62
C ALA A 107 6.08 -10.01 -4.20
N THR A 108 5.35 -11.11 -4.04
CA THR A 108 5.14 -11.71 -2.71
C THR A 108 6.48 -12.06 -2.08
N ALA A 109 7.41 -12.68 -2.83
CA ALA A 109 8.74 -13.01 -2.33
C ALA A 109 9.60 -11.77 -1.99
N ALA A 110 9.36 -10.64 -2.65
CA ALA A 110 10.00 -9.37 -2.32
C ALA A 110 9.45 -8.71 -1.05
N GLY A 111 8.32 -9.19 -0.53
CA GLY A 111 7.66 -8.66 0.68
C GLY A 111 6.58 -7.62 0.39
N VAL A 112 5.91 -7.70 -0.76
CA VAL A 112 4.64 -7.01 -1.01
C VAL A 112 3.52 -7.70 -0.24
N ASP A 113 2.63 -6.90 0.36
CA ASP A 113 1.58 -7.41 1.23
C ASP A 113 0.26 -7.63 0.49
N THR A 114 -0.12 -6.69 -0.39
CA THR A 114 -1.36 -6.72 -1.17
C THR A 114 -1.11 -6.21 -2.60
N PHE A 115 -1.89 -6.70 -3.56
CA PHE A 115 -1.78 -6.32 -4.97
C PHE A 115 -3.06 -5.67 -5.48
N LEU A 116 -2.90 -4.64 -6.32
CA LEU A 116 -4.00 -4.04 -7.07
C LEU A 116 -3.66 -4.04 -8.57
N VAL A 117 -4.43 -4.81 -9.33
CA VAL A 117 -4.20 -4.95 -10.78
C VAL A 117 -4.80 -3.77 -11.54
N LYS A 118 -4.03 -3.18 -12.46
CA LYS A 118 -4.47 -2.12 -13.38
C LYS A 118 -5.18 -2.77 -14.61
N PRO A 119 -6.27 -2.18 -15.13
CA PRO A 119 -6.98 -1.01 -14.60
C PRO A 119 -7.78 -1.37 -13.33
N PHE A 120 -7.79 -0.46 -12.36
CA PHE A 120 -8.55 -0.62 -11.12
C PHE A 120 -9.67 0.42 -11.00
N THR A 121 -10.68 0.09 -10.21
CA THR A 121 -11.76 0.99 -9.81
C THR A 121 -11.55 1.50 -8.38
N ALA A 122 -12.31 2.52 -7.99
CA ALA A 122 -12.34 2.97 -6.60
C ALA A 122 -12.74 1.81 -5.64
N ALA A 123 -13.67 0.95 -6.04
CA ALA A 123 -14.09 -0.19 -5.24
C ALA A 123 -12.96 -1.21 -5.02
N SER A 124 -12.19 -1.54 -6.07
CA SER A 124 -11.04 -2.43 -5.92
C SER A 124 -9.90 -1.82 -5.12
N LEU A 125 -9.71 -0.49 -5.18
CA LEU A 125 -8.75 0.20 -4.33
C LEU A 125 -9.18 0.16 -2.85
N ALA A 126 -10.46 0.40 -2.58
CA ALA A 126 -11.02 0.29 -1.23
C ALA A 126 -10.86 -1.14 -0.67
N GLY A 127 -11.12 -2.16 -1.49
CA GLY A 127 -10.92 -3.57 -1.10
C GLY A 127 -9.47 -3.89 -0.76
N ALA A 128 -8.50 -3.42 -1.58
CA ALA A 128 -7.08 -3.62 -1.30
C ALA A 128 -6.64 -2.89 -0.01
N LEU A 129 -7.18 -1.69 0.23
CA LEU A 129 -6.95 -0.94 1.46
C LEU A 129 -7.51 -1.69 2.67
N ASP A 130 -8.75 -2.15 2.61
CA ASP A 130 -9.44 -2.88 3.69
C ASP A 130 -8.74 -4.20 4.02
N GLU A 131 -8.33 -4.97 3.01
CA GLU A 131 -7.53 -6.19 3.17
C GLU A 131 -6.22 -5.90 3.91
N THR A 132 -5.51 -4.85 3.50
CA THR A 132 -4.25 -4.46 4.13
C THR A 132 -4.48 -4.01 5.56
N LEU A 133 -5.46 -3.14 5.80
CA LEU A 133 -5.77 -2.64 7.13
C LEU A 133 -6.18 -3.77 8.08
N SER A 134 -7.06 -4.66 7.65
CA SER A 134 -7.53 -5.81 8.44
C SER A 134 -6.40 -6.75 8.83
N ARG A 135 -5.36 -6.87 7.98
CA ARG A 135 -4.20 -7.72 8.26
C ARG A 135 -3.24 -7.12 9.29
N PHE A 136 -3.13 -5.79 9.35
CA PHE A 136 -2.14 -5.08 10.18
C PHE A 136 -2.74 -4.27 11.33
N SER A 137 -4.07 -4.23 11.44
CA SER A 137 -4.79 -3.75 12.61
C SER A 137 -5.03 -4.97 13.48
N GLY A 138 -4.09 -5.30 14.36
CA GLY A 138 -4.16 -6.51 15.19
C GLY A 138 -5.51 -6.60 15.93
N HIS A 139 -6.36 -7.54 15.52
CA HIS A 139 -7.64 -7.90 16.15
C HIS A 139 -8.39 -6.77 16.88
N ALA A 140 -9.19 -6.02 16.13
CA ALA A 140 -10.32 -5.26 16.70
C ALA A 140 -11.59 -5.46 15.88
N ASP A 141 -11.93 -6.71 15.53
CA ASP A 141 -13.31 -7.22 15.56
C ASP A 141 -13.38 -8.69 15.15
N ALA A 142 -13.48 -9.56 16.16
CA ALA A 142 -14.30 -10.75 16.02
C ALA A 142 -15.76 -10.28 16.04
N GLY A 143 -16.29 -9.82 14.90
CA GLY A 143 -17.59 -9.13 14.95
C GLY A 143 -18.13 -8.52 13.65
N HIS A 144 -18.08 -9.20 12.51
CA HIS A 144 -19.13 -8.96 11.50
C HIS A 144 -19.76 -10.27 11.06
N ALA A 145 -21.04 -10.36 11.41
CA ALA A 145 -21.89 -11.52 11.30
C ALA A 145 -22.09 -11.97 9.84
N ALA A 146 -22.24 -13.28 9.72
CA ALA A 146 -23.03 -14.01 8.74
C ALA A 146 -23.75 -13.15 7.69
N HIS A 147 -23.30 -13.26 6.44
CA HIS A 147 -24.17 -13.04 5.30
C HIS A 147 -24.75 -14.39 4.86
N SER A 148 -25.89 -14.76 5.44
CA SER A 148 -26.85 -15.64 4.77
C SER A 148 -27.58 -14.81 3.72
N PRO A 149 -27.60 -15.23 2.44
CA PRO A 149 -28.72 -14.91 1.59
C PRO A 149 -29.74 -16.05 1.70
N ALA A 150 -30.81 -15.79 2.44
CA ALA A 150 -32.08 -16.44 2.19
C ALA A 150 -32.77 -15.65 1.08
N ASN A 151 -32.88 -16.24 -0.11
CA ASN A 151 -34.06 -16.15 -0.97
C ASN A 151 -34.06 -17.33 -1.94
#